data_AF-A0A0Q5V844-F1
#
_entry.id   AF-A0A0Q5V844-F1
#
_cell.length_a   1.000
_cell.length_b   1.000
_cell.length_c   1.000
_cell.angle_alpha   90.00
_cell.angle_beta   90.00
_cell.angle_gamma   90.00
#
_symmetry.space_group_name_H-M   'P 1'
#
loop_
_entity.id
_entity.type
_entity.pdbx_description
1 polymer ?
#
loop_
_entity_poly.entity_id
_entity_poly.type
_entity_poly.pdbx_seq_one_letter_code
_entity_poly.pdbx_strand_id
1 'polypeptide(L)'
;MNMKTNELQLYGDKTRAEWDRFWVRIAGGLEAYQPDLRYKVGLYRVLLNGVVMAIGTGTDKGGGLAKRLSDFIRASWSGRNHYVGRLIYENRHRLTVEVLIVGSDKEAREIARALKKPMVHHHRPEWTIPSLRAQKVKARVKVRAKPRKPTRPYLGVVPDLKLSDIQPLSG
;
A
#
# COMPACT_ATOMS: atom_id res chain seq x y z
N MET A 1 -9.47 -10.33 12.09
CA MET A 1 -8.16 -9.75 11.69
C MET A 1 -7.63 -8.94 12.86
N ASN A 2 -6.58 -9.41 13.52
CA ASN A 2 -5.95 -8.76 14.68
C ASN A 2 -5.25 -7.45 14.26
N MET A 3 -5.94 -6.31 14.37
CA MET A 3 -5.33 -4.99 14.10
C MET A 3 -4.49 -4.48 15.27
N LYS A 4 -4.64 -5.03 16.49
CA LYS A 4 -3.92 -4.57 17.69
C LYS A 4 -2.46 -5.03 17.77
N THR A 5 -2.08 -6.11 17.09
CA THR A 5 -0.74 -6.72 17.26
C THR A 5 0.37 -5.92 16.58
N ASN A 6 0.06 -5.08 15.58
CA ASN A 6 1.07 -4.39 14.79
C ASN A 6 1.48 -3.02 15.37
N GLU A 7 0.73 -2.49 16.35
CA GLU A 7 1.04 -1.19 16.97
C GLU A 7 2.09 -1.32 18.09
N LEU A 8 2.09 -2.45 18.79
CA LEU A 8 3.04 -2.76 19.86
C LEU A 8 4.30 -3.47 19.35
N GLN A 9 4.38 -3.78 18.05
CA GLN A 9 5.58 -4.38 17.49
C GLN A 9 6.73 -3.37 17.53
N LEU A 10 7.82 -3.75 18.18
CA LEU A 10 9.07 -3.01 18.19
C LEU A 10 9.86 -3.25 16.90
N TYR A 11 10.53 -2.20 16.47
CA TYR A 11 11.49 -2.22 15.38
C TYR A 11 12.77 -1.55 15.86
N GLY A 12 13.73 -2.36 16.31
CA GLY A 12 14.80 -1.88 17.17
C GLY A 12 14.26 -1.61 18.57
N ASP A 13 14.44 -0.39 19.06
CA ASP A 13 14.05 0.06 20.40
C ASP A 13 12.71 0.83 20.43
N LYS A 14 12.06 1.04 19.27
CA LYS A 14 10.85 1.86 19.16
C LYS A 14 9.73 1.15 18.41
N THR A 15 8.50 1.47 18.76
CA THR A 15 7.30 1.11 18.02
C THR A 15 7.20 1.88 16.71
N ARG A 16 6.37 1.39 15.78
CA ARG A 16 6.01 2.13 14.55
C ARG A 16 5.54 3.56 14.85
N ALA A 17 4.70 3.73 15.88
CA ALA A 17 4.08 5.01 16.20
C ALA A 17 5.10 6.04 16.73
N GLU A 18 6.09 5.58 17.48
CA GLU A 18 7.21 6.42 17.91
C GLU A 18 8.09 6.81 16.73
N TRP A 19 8.44 5.85 15.87
CA TRP A 19 9.20 6.12 14.64
C TRP A 19 8.52 7.18 13.76
N ASP A 20 7.19 7.18 13.68
CA ASP A 20 6.44 8.11 12.84
C ASP A 20 6.53 9.57 13.28
N ARG A 21 7.09 9.86 14.45
CA ARG A 21 7.32 11.24 14.94
C ARG A 21 8.63 11.84 14.46
N PHE A 22 9.52 11.04 13.86
CA PHE A 22 10.88 11.43 13.51
C PHE A 22 11.08 11.75 12.02
N TRP A 23 10.00 12.04 11.28
CA TRP A 23 10.13 12.53 9.91
C TRP A 23 10.67 13.95 9.89
N VAL A 24 11.74 14.16 9.13
CA VAL A 24 12.38 15.46 8.96
C VAL A 24 12.31 15.86 7.50
N ARG A 25 11.82 17.08 7.24
CA ARG A 25 11.79 17.66 5.89
C ARG A 25 13.19 17.99 5.42
N ILE A 26 13.46 17.62 4.16
CA ILE A 26 14.73 17.92 3.49
C ILE A 26 14.60 19.24 2.72
N ALA A 27 15.49 20.19 3.02
CA ALA A 27 15.59 21.45 2.30
C ALA A 27 15.99 21.21 0.84
N GLY A 28 15.33 21.92 -0.09
CA GLY A 28 15.53 21.74 -1.53
C GLY A 28 14.98 20.42 -2.11
N GLY A 29 14.41 19.52 -1.28
CA GLY A 29 13.75 18.30 -1.73
C GLY A 29 14.58 17.46 -2.70
N LEU A 30 14.05 17.27 -3.92
CA LEU A 30 14.70 16.54 -5.02
C LEU A 30 15.33 17.45 -6.10
N GLU A 31 15.49 18.74 -5.82
CA GLU A 31 16.14 19.67 -6.76
C GLU A 31 17.66 19.68 -6.60
N ALA A 32 18.16 19.30 -5.42
CA ALA A 32 19.58 19.29 -5.09
C ALA A 32 20.03 17.95 -4.49
N TYR A 33 21.30 17.62 -4.71
CA TYR A 33 21.95 16.48 -4.05
C TYR A 33 22.06 16.73 -2.54
N GLN A 34 21.91 15.65 -1.75
CA GLN A 34 21.83 15.71 -0.28
C GLN A 34 23.03 15.00 0.36
N PRO A 35 24.22 15.63 0.41
CA PRO A 35 25.45 15.01 0.90
C PRO A 35 25.37 14.58 2.38
N ASP A 36 24.62 15.33 3.20
CA ASP A 36 24.47 15.04 4.64
C ASP A 36 23.69 13.75 4.92
N LEU A 37 23.04 13.18 3.90
CA LEU A 37 22.35 11.90 3.97
C LEU A 37 23.22 10.73 3.48
N ARG A 38 24.49 10.99 3.15
CA ARG A 38 25.41 9.94 2.71
C ARG A 38 25.69 9.00 3.89
N TYR A 39 25.64 7.71 3.60
CA TYR A 39 25.76 6.61 4.57
C TYR A 39 24.66 6.52 5.65
N LYS A 40 23.78 7.53 5.75
CA LYS A 40 22.60 7.45 6.61
C LYS A 40 21.59 6.46 6.05
N VAL A 41 21.11 5.59 6.91
CA VAL A 41 20.16 4.55 6.62
C VAL A 41 18.79 4.93 7.17
N GLY A 42 17.75 4.69 6.37
CA GLY A 42 16.40 4.97 6.81
C GLY A 42 15.35 4.88 5.73
N LEU A 43 14.24 5.55 5.97
CA LEU A 43 13.12 5.68 5.05
C LEU A 43 13.07 7.09 4.47
N TYR A 44 12.51 7.21 3.29
CA TYR A 44 12.06 8.49 2.73
C TYR A 44 10.59 8.38 2.39
N ARG A 45 9.88 9.50 2.50
CA ARG A 45 8.55 9.68 1.94
C ARG A 45 8.50 10.94 1.09
N VAL A 46 7.73 10.88 0.01
CA VAL A 46 7.47 12.03 -0.85
C VAL A 46 6.02 12.43 -0.72
N LEU A 47 5.78 13.73 -0.63
CA LEU A 47 4.45 14.30 -0.46
C LEU A 47 4.14 15.25 -1.60
N LEU A 48 2.90 15.23 -2.06
CA LEU A 48 2.34 16.21 -2.99
C LEU A 48 1.15 16.87 -2.28
N ASN A 49 1.24 18.17 -2.03
CA ASN A 49 0.20 18.93 -1.31
C ASN A 49 -0.20 18.29 0.03
N GLY A 50 0.78 17.81 0.81
CA GLY A 50 0.56 17.15 2.11
C GLY A 50 0.10 15.69 2.04
N VAL A 51 -0.19 15.16 0.84
CA VAL A 51 -0.57 13.75 0.65
C VAL A 51 0.67 12.91 0.42
N VAL A 52 0.85 11.82 1.18
CA VAL A 52 1.96 10.88 1.00
C VAL A 52 1.76 10.13 -0.32
N MET A 53 2.66 10.36 -1.29
CA MET A 53 2.59 9.75 -2.60
C MET A 53 3.36 8.43 -2.64
N ALA A 54 4.55 8.37 -2.04
CA ALA A 54 5.34 7.14 -1.97
C ALA A 54 6.23 7.08 -0.73
N ILE A 55 6.56 5.86 -0.30
CA ILE A 55 7.51 5.57 0.77
C ILE A 55 8.52 4.54 0.27
N GLY A 56 9.81 4.81 0.47
CA GLY A 56 10.89 3.89 0.15
C GLY A 56 12.00 3.87 1.20
N THR A 57 13.05 3.10 0.93
CA THR A 57 14.18 2.92 1.83
C THR A 57 15.50 3.28 1.14
N GLY A 58 16.41 3.87 1.91
CA GLY A 58 17.82 4.06 1.56
C GLY A 58 18.68 3.21 2.47
N THR A 59 19.04 2.00 2.04
CA THR A 59 19.80 1.01 2.85
C THR A 59 21.11 0.56 2.23
N ASP A 60 21.48 1.15 1.09
CA ASP A 60 22.68 0.77 0.34
C ASP A 60 23.96 1.10 1.13
N LYS A 61 24.87 0.12 1.24
CA LYS A 61 26.13 0.20 2.02
C LYS A 61 27.06 1.33 1.56
N GLY A 62 26.97 1.75 0.29
CA GLY A 62 27.85 2.78 -0.30
C GLY A 62 27.26 4.18 -0.40
N GLY A 63 26.01 4.40 0.02
CA GLY A 63 25.42 5.73 -0.13
C GLY A 63 24.08 5.99 0.55
N GLY A 64 23.45 5.00 1.17
CA GLY A 64 22.29 5.20 2.05
C GLY A 64 21.13 5.96 1.39
N LEU A 65 20.57 6.91 2.15
CA LEU A 65 19.50 7.81 1.70
C LEU A 65 19.97 8.75 0.58
N ALA A 66 21.17 9.33 0.66
CA ALA A 66 21.67 10.24 -0.37
C ALA A 66 21.73 9.59 -1.77
N LYS A 67 22.24 8.35 -1.86
CA LYS A 67 22.26 7.61 -3.14
C LYS A 67 20.84 7.38 -3.65
N ARG A 68 19.96 6.91 -2.78
CA ARG A 68 18.57 6.62 -3.16
C ARG A 68 17.82 7.86 -3.64
N LEU A 69 17.97 9.00 -2.97
CA LEU A 69 17.34 10.25 -3.41
C LEU A 69 17.96 10.75 -4.70
N SER A 70 19.27 10.60 -4.87
CA SER A 70 19.97 11.00 -6.10
C SER A 70 19.49 10.21 -7.33
N ASP A 71 19.00 8.98 -7.19
CA ASP A 71 18.39 8.21 -8.29
C ASP A 71 17.20 8.94 -8.93
N PHE A 72 16.51 9.81 -8.16
CA PHE A 72 15.38 10.62 -8.64
C PHE A 72 15.78 12.00 -9.17
N ILE A 73 17.06 12.36 -9.10
CA ILE A 73 17.58 13.64 -9.57
C ILE A 73 18.29 13.45 -10.91
N ARG A 74 19.10 12.40 -11.00
CA ARG A 74 19.98 12.15 -12.16
C ARG A 74 19.19 11.88 -13.43
N ALA A 75 19.76 12.26 -14.57
CA ALA A 75 19.22 12.02 -15.91
C ALA A 75 19.13 10.53 -16.31
N SER A 76 19.85 9.66 -15.58
CA SER A 76 19.99 8.23 -15.88
C SER A 76 18.74 7.41 -15.60
N TRP A 77 18.50 6.39 -16.42
CA TRP A 77 17.32 5.51 -16.37
C TRP A 77 17.30 4.50 -15.21
N SER A 78 18.43 4.22 -14.56
CA SER A 78 18.55 3.14 -13.55
C SER A 78 17.58 3.26 -12.37
N GLY A 79 17.23 4.48 -11.95
CA GLY A 79 16.22 4.74 -10.91
C GLY A 79 14.76 4.79 -11.39
N ARG A 80 14.54 4.79 -12.72
CA ARG A 80 13.24 5.05 -13.38
C ARG A 80 12.59 3.81 -13.99
N ASN A 81 13.23 2.65 -13.84
CA ASN A 81 12.69 1.38 -14.33
C ASN A 81 11.42 0.94 -13.60
N HIS A 82 11.10 1.58 -12.46
CA HIS A 82 9.87 1.32 -11.71
C HIS A 82 8.88 2.49 -11.82
N TYR A 83 7.60 2.17 -11.97
CA TYR A 83 6.47 3.13 -12.09
C TYR A 83 6.56 4.28 -11.07
N VAL A 84 6.78 3.94 -9.80
CA VAL A 84 6.88 4.93 -8.71
C VAL A 84 8.07 5.85 -8.89
N GLY A 85 9.24 5.31 -9.25
CA GLY A 85 10.44 6.12 -9.47
C GLY A 85 10.29 7.09 -10.63
N ARG A 86 9.56 6.69 -11.68
CA ARG A 86 9.21 7.56 -12.80
C ARG A 86 8.31 8.72 -12.37
N LEU A 87 7.23 8.44 -11.64
CA LEU A 87 6.32 9.47 -11.13
C LEU A 87 7.04 10.46 -10.19
N ILE A 88 7.93 9.96 -9.34
CA ILE A 88 8.76 10.81 -8.48
C ILE A 88 9.63 11.74 -9.33
N TYR A 89 10.33 11.20 -10.33
CA TYR A 89 11.19 12.00 -11.21
C TYR A 89 10.40 13.07 -11.98
N GLU A 90 9.26 12.71 -12.56
CA GLU A 90 8.41 13.61 -13.34
C GLU A 90 7.83 14.75 -12.50
N ASN A 91 7.53 14.49 -11.22
CA ASN A 91 6.93 15.47 -10.32
C ASN A 91 7.93 16.10 -9.33
N ARG A 92 9.24 15.83 -9.47
CA ARG A 92 10.26 16.12 -8.43
C ARG A 92 10.25 17.56 -7.90
N HIS A 93 9.99 18.55 -8.75
CA HIS A 93 9.92 19.98 -8.43
C HIS A 93 8.69 20.38 -7.60
N ARG A 94 7.70 19.49 -7.51
CA ARG A 94 6.44 19.72 -6.76
C ARG A 94 6.38 18.90 -5.48
N LEU A 95 7.37 18.03 -5.26
CA LEU A 95 7.36 17.08 -4.15
C LEU A 95 8.08 17.66 -2.95
N THR A 96 7.44 17.56 -1.79
CA THR A 96 8.13 17.67 -0.52
C THR A 96 8.75 16.31 -0.19
N VAL A 97 10.01 16.31 0.27
CA VAL A 97 10.70 15.09 0.70
C VAL A 97 10.89 15.16 2.20
N GLU A 98 10.54 14.07 2.86
CA GLU A 98 10.84 13.86 4.27
C GLU A 98 11.60 12.55 4.44
N VAL A 99 12.53 12.52 5.39
CA VAL A 99 13.31 11.34 5.72
C VAL A 99 13.15 10.99 7.18
N LEU A 100 13.24 9.71 7.47
CA LEU A 100 13.34 9.15 8.82
C LEU A 100 14.66 8.42 8.87
N ILE A 101 15.60 8.94 9.66
CA ILE A 101 16.93 8.37 9.84
C ILE A 101 16.89 7.38 10.99
N VAL A 102 17.31 6.15 10.72
CA VAL A 102 17.35 5.06 11.70
C VAL A 102 18.76 4.88 12.27
N GLY A 103 19.78 5.12 11.46
CA GLY A 103 21.19 4.93 11.84
C GLY A 103 22.10 4.91 10.61
N SER A 104 23.22 4.20 10.67
CA SER A 104 24.19 4.10 9.57
C SER A 104 24.83 2.70 9.41
N ASP A 105 24.59 1.80 10.35
CA ASP A 105 25.21 0.48 10.43
C ASP A 105 24.36 -0.63 9.76
N LYS A 106 24.69 -1.90 10.05
CA LYS A 106 23.96 -3.07 9.52
C LYS A 106 22.59 -3.23 10.19
N GLU A 107 22.50 -3.02 11.49
CA GLU A 107 21.25 -3.14 12.25
C GLU A 107 20.22 -2.10 11.78
N ALA A 108 20.65 -0.87 11.55
CA ALA A 108 19.83 0.19 10.99
C ALA A 108 19.21 -0.20 9.64
N ARG A 109 19.91 -1.00 8.82
CA ARG A 109 19.37 -1.48 7.53
C ARG A 109 18.27 -2.51 7.74
N GLU A 110 18.42 -3.38 8.73
CA GLU A 110 17.42 -4.39 9.08
C GLU A 110 16.17 -3.72 9.64
N ILE A 111 16.33 -2.78 10.56
CA ILE A 111 15.24 -1.95 11.10
C ILE A 111 14.53 -1.20 9.97
N ALA A 112 15.25 -0.47 9.12
CA ALA A 112 14.65 0.28 8.00
C ALA A 112 13.88 -0.61 7.02
N ARG A 113 14.35 -1.85 6.76
CA ARG A 113 13.63 -2.83 5.92
C ARG A 113 12.35 -3.30 6.61
N ALA A 114 12.41 -3.58 7.91
CA ALA A 114 11.27 -4.02 8.69
C ALA A 114 10.19 -2.93 8.82
N LEU A 115 10.57 -1.66 9.00
CA LEU A 115 9.64 -0.52 9.10
C LEU A 115 8.85 -0.24 7.83
N LYS A 116 9.43 -0.53 6.65
CA LYS A 116 8.87 -0.09 5.36
C LYS A 116 7.41 -0.53 5.18
N LYS A 117 7.12 -1.81 5.40
CA LYS A 117 5.77 -2.36 5.15
C LYS A 117 4.73 -1.79 6.14
N PRO A 118 4.98 -1.73 7.45
CA PRO A 118 4.12 -1.03 8.42
C PRO A 118 3.88 0.44 8.07
N MET A 119 4.92 1.19 7.69
CA MET A 119 4.80 2.60 7.31
C MET A 119 3.95 2.79 6.05
N VAL A 120 4.16 1.95 5.02
CA VAL A 120 3.32 1.95 3.81
C VAL A 120 1.86 1.62 4.15
N HIS A 121 1.62 0.67 5.05
CA HIS A 121 0.26 0.33 5.47
C HIS A 121 -0.43 1.47 6.22
N HIS A 122 0.31 2.17 7.08
CA HIS A 122 -0.20 3.28 7.87
C HIS A 122 -0.52 4.50 7.01
N HIS A 123 0.44 4.95 6.19
CA HIS A 123 0.32 6.17 5.40
C HIS A 123 -0.45 5.99 4.09
N ARG A 124 -0.66 4.74 3.64
CA ARG A 124 -1.39 4.38 2.42
C ARG A 124 -1.00 5.22 1.19
N PRO A 125 0.29 5.21 0.78
CA PRO A 125 0.76 6.05 -0.30
C PRO A 125 -0.04 5.86 -1.60
N GLU A 126 -0.37 6.96 -2.26
CA GLU A 126 -1.16 6.95 -3.51
C GLU A 126 -0.43 6.22 -4.64
N TRP A 127 0.87 6.46 -4.80
CA TRP A 127 1.73 5.82 -5.80
C TRP A 127 2.33 4.51 -5.29
N THR A 128 1.49 3.64 -4.72
CA THR A 128 1.90 2.26 -4.43
C THR A 128 1.60 1.38 -5.64
N ILE A 129 2.45 0.38 -5.88
CA ILE A 129 2.34 -0.56 -7.01
C ILE A 129 0.87 -1.00 -7.20
N PRO A 130 0.31 -0.93 -8.43
CA PRO A 130 -1.09 -1.22 -8.74
C PRO A 130 -1.64 -2.60 -8.33
N SER A 131 -0.81 -3.52 -7.82
CA SER A 131 -1.22 -4.88 -7.46
C SER A 131 -2.23 -4.96 -6.31
N LEU A 132 -2.40 -3.90 -5.50
CA LEU A 132 -3.38 -3.88 -4.40
C LEU A 132 -4.64 -3.03 -4.67
N ARG A 133 -4.58 -2.00 -5.53
CA ARG A 133 -5.76 -1.17 -5.87
C ARG A 133 -6.60 -1.81 -6.97
N ALA A 134 -5.98 -2.36 -8.02
CA ALA A 134 -6.71 -2.90 -9.17
C ALA A 134 -7.54 -4.16 -8.83
N GLN A 135 -7.08 -4.98 -7.88
CA GLN A 135 -7.82 -6.17 -7.45
C GLN A 135 -9.10 -5.82 -6.67
N LYS A 136 -9.06 -4.78 -5.83
CA LYS A 136 -10.23 -4.36 -5.02
C LYS A 136 -11.31 -3.66 -5.85
N VAL A 137 -10.93 -2.87 -6.85
CA VAL A 137 -11.89 -2.23 -7.76
C VAL A 137 -12.60 -3.29 -8.62
N LYS A 138 -11.85 -4.25 -9.19
CA LYS A 138 -12.45 -5.36 -9.97
C LYS A 138 -13.34 -6.25 -9.11
N ALA A 139 -12.99 -6.52 -7.84
CA ALA A 139 -13.84 -7.29 -6.93
C ALA A 139 -15.18 -6.59 -6.61
N ARG A 140 -15.17 -5.27 -6.37
CA ARG A 140 -16.41 -4.49 -6.12
C ARG A 140 -17.33 -4.42 -7.35
N VAL A 141 -16.75 -4.27 -8.54
CA VAL A 141 -17.52 -4.27 -9.79
C VAL A 141 -18.12 -5.66 -10.07
N LYS A 142 -17.38 -6.74 -9.82
CA LYS A 142 -17.85 -8.12 -10.05
C LYS A 142 -18.96 -8.56 -9.09
N VAL A 143 -19.00 -8.03 -7.85
CA VAL A 143 -20.09 -8.28 -6.89
C VAL A 143 -21.36 -7.53 -7.26
N ARG A 144 -21.26 -6.32 -7.83
CA ARG A 144 -22.42 -5.56 -8.33
C ARG A 144 -22.96 -6.04 -9.68
N ALA A 145 -22.12 -6.66 -10.51
CA ALA A 145 -22.48 -7.08 -11.87
C ALA A 145 -22.98 -8.53 -11.99
N LYS A 146 -23.16 -9.28 -10.88
CA LYS A 146 -23.88 -10.55 -10.96
C LYS A 146 -25.37 -10.25 -11.13
N PRO A 147 -26.01 -10.55 -12.28
CA PRO A 147 -27.45 -10.52 -12.36
C PRO A 147 -28.00 -11.49 -11.32
N ARG A 148 -28.90 -11.02 -10.46
CA ARG A 148 -29.74 -11.92 -9.67
C ARG A 148 -30.46 -12.79 -10.71
N LYS A 149 -30.23 -14.11 -10.66
CA LYS A 149 -31.03 -15.05 -11.46
C LYS A 149 -32.50 -14.70 -11.22
N PRO A 150 -33.33 -14.54 -12.25
CA PRO A 150 -34.76 -14.33 -12.03
C PRO A 150 -35.26 -15.53 -11.23
N THR A 151 -35.77 -15.24 -10.04
CA THR A 151 -36.50 -16.22 -9.24
C THR A 151 -37.63 -16.72 -10.13
N ARG A 152 -37.58 -17.99 -10.56
CA ARG A 152 -38.69 -18.58 -11.31
C ARG A 152 -39.96 -18.40 -10.45
N PRO A 153 -41.05 -17.84 -11.00
CA PRO A 153 -42.32 -17.90 -10.29
C PRO A 153 -42.68 -19.38 -10.09
N TYR A 154 -43.02 -19.71 -8.85
CA TYR A 154 -43.46 -21.04 -8.46
C TYR A 154 -44.83 -21.28 -9.13
N LEU A 155 -44.83 -21.87 -10.32
CA LEU A 155 -46.03 -22.41 -10.94
C LEU A 155 -46.35 -23.70 -10.21
N GLY A 156 -47.22 -23.59 -9.20
CA GLY A 156 -47.82 -24.75 -8.54
C GLY A 156 -48.57 -25.57 -9.59
N VAL A 157 -48.08 -26.78 -9.84
CA VAL A 157 -48.84 -27.81 -10.52
C VAL A 157 -49.33 -28.74 -9.42
N VAL A 158 -50.63 -28.66 -9.19
CA VAL A 158 -51.46 -29.52 -8.35
C VAL A 158 -51.20 -30.99 -8.69
N PRO A 159 -51.06 -31.89 -7.70
CA PRO A 159 -51.07 -33.31 -7.94
C PRO A 159 -52.43 -33.72 -8.52
N ASP A 160 -52.35 -34.43 -9.64
CA ASP A 160 -53.47 -35.03 -10.36
C ASP A 160 -54.17 -36.07 -9.46
N LEU A 161 -55.26 -35.67 -8.82
CA LEU A 161 -56.11 -36.53 -8.01
C LEU A 161 -56.88 -37.47 -8.95
N LYS A 162 -56.46 -38.74 -9.00
CA LYS A 162 -57.16 -39.79 -9.75
C LYS A 162 -58.55 -40.01 -9.17
N LEU A 163 -59.55 -40.00 -10.04
CA LEU A 163 -60.97 -40.19 -9.73
C LEU A 163 -61.35 -41.63 -9.28
N SER A 164 -60.38 -42.46 -8.92
CA SER A 164 -60.58 -43.87 -8.53
C SER A 164 -60.76 -44.10 -7.02
N ASP A 165 -60.62 -43.06 -6.20
CA ASP A 165 -60.65 -43.21 -4.73
C ASP A 165 -62.01 -42.87 -4.09
N ILE A 166 -63.09 -42.85 -4.89
CA ILE A 166 -64.46 -42.68 -4.40
C ILE A 166 -65.00 -44.06 -3.96
N GLN A 167 -64.92 -44.36 -2.67
CA GLN A 167 -65.68 -45.47 -2.09
C GLN A 167 -67.12 -45.03 -1.77
N PRO A 168 -68.14 -45.85 -2.08
CA PRO A 168 -69.52 -45.55 -1.73
C PRO A 168 -69.77 -45.82 -0.23
N LEU A 169 -70.39 -44.86 0.46
CA LEU A 169 -71.03 -45.11 1.75
C LEU A 169 -72.41 -45.72 1.49
N SER A 170 -72.47 -47.05 1.59
CA SER A 170 -73.70 -47.80 1.84
C SER A 170 -74.25 -47.42 3.22
N GLY A 171 -75.57 -47.30 3.32
CA GLY A 171 -76.29 -47.17 4.59
C GLY A 171 -76.28 -48.41 5.46
#